data_AF-M1BD44-F1
#
_entry.id   AF-M1BD44-F1
#
_cell.length_a   1.000
_cell.length_b   1.000
_cell.length_c   1.000
_cell.angle_alpha   90.00
_cell.angle_beta   90.00
_cell.angle_gamma   90.00
#
_symmetry.space_group_name_H-M   'P 1'
#
loop_
_entity.id
_entity.type
_entity.pdbx_description
1 polymer ?
#
loop_
_entity_poly.entity_id
_entity_poly.type
_entity_poly.pdbx_seq_one_letter_code
_entity_poly.pdbx_strand_id
1 'polypeptide(L)'
;MIFLYCSGAEDVALIEYAHLTGRPYRVFSLDTGRLNPETYQLFDTVEKHYGIRIEYMFPDSVEVQALVRTKGLFSFYEDGHQECCRVRKVRPLRRALKGLRAWITGQRKDQSPGTRSEIPIVQVDPSFEGLDGGAGSLVKWNPVANVDGKDIWNFLRAMNVPVNSLHSQGYVSIGCEPCTRPVLPGQHEREGRWWWEDAKAKECGLHKGNIKDESVDGAVQTNGTATIADIFDTKDIVTLSKPGVENLLKLEDRREPWLVVLYAPWCQFCQAMEGSYVELAEKLAGSGVKVGKFRADGDQKAFAQQELQLGSFPTILFFPKHSSKAIKYPSEKRDVDSLLAFVNALR
;
A
#
# COMPACT_ATOMS: atom_id res chain seq x y z
N MET A 1 -27.09 -1.26 -16.03
CA MET A 1 -27.23 -1.71 -14.63
C MET A 1 -25.85 -1.62 -14.00
N ILE A 2 -25.74 -0.91 -12.88
CA ILE A 2 -24.46 -0.63 -12.19
C ILE A 2 -24.10 -1.85 -11.33
N PHE A 3 -22.84 -2.27 -11.35
CA PHE A 3 -22.32 -3.35 -10.50
C PHE A 3 -21.26 -2.78 -9.55
N LEU A 4 -21.63 -2.63 -8.28
CA LEU A 4 -20.77 -2.05 -7.25
C LEU A 4 -20.07 -3.17 -6.47
N TYR A 5 -18.77 -3.03 -6.28
CA TYR A 5 -18.01 -3.87 -5.37
C TYR A 5 -18.16 -3.35 -3.93
N CYS A 6 -18.46 -4.22 -2.96
CA CYS A 6 -18.58 -3.87 -1.55
C CYS A 6 -17.48 -4.52 -0.70
N SER A 7 -16.49 -3.74 -0.25
CA SER A 7 -15.36 -4.22 0.54
C SER A 7 -14.92 -3.32 1.70
N GLY A 8 -15.26 -2.04 1.66
CA GLY A 8 -14.87 -1.05 2.66
C GLY A 8 -15.85 0.12 2.74
N ALA A 9 -15.51 1.13 3.54
CA ALA A 9 -16.36 2.28 3.83
C ALA A 9 -16.69 3.11 2.57
N GLU A 10 -15.73 3.23 1.65
CA GLU A 10 -15.86 3.92 0.37
C GLU A 10 -16.89 3.26 -0.53
N ASP A 11 -16.92 1.94 -0.52
CA ASP A 11 -17.85 1.17 -1.33
C ASP A 11 -19.28 1.31 -0.79
N VAL A 12 -19.46 1.34 0.53
CA VAL A 12 -20.79 1.61 1.12
C VAL A 12 -21.24 3.05 0.84
N ALA A 13 -20.31 4.02 0.82
CA ALA A 13 -20.63 5.38 0.36
C ALA A 13 -21.12 5.37 -1.10
N LEU A 14 -20.53 4.57 -1.98
CA LEU A 14 -21.00 4.43 -3.36
C LEU A 14 -22.36 3.73 -3.46
N ILE A 15 -22.67 2.78 -2.56
CA ILE A 15 -24.01 2.18 -2.46
C ILE A 15 -25.03 3.25 -2.07
N GLU A 16 -24.72 4.11 -1.09
CA GLU A 16 -25.58 5.24 -0.71
C GLU A 16 -25.80 6.18 -1.91
N TYR A 17 -24.74 6.58 -2.62
CA TYR A 17 -24.89 7.36 -3.85
C TYR A 17 -25.80 6.69 -4.86
N ALA A 18 -25.63 5.37 -5.10
CA ALA A 18 -26.46 4.62 -6.03
C ALA A 18 -27.93 4.59 -5.57
N HIS A 19 -28.17 4.40 -4.26
CA HIS A 19 -29.49 4.41 -3.65
C HIS A 19 -30.20 5.75 -3.86
N LEU A 20 -29.52 6.87 -3.60
CA LEU A 20 -30.04 8.22 -3.77
C LEU A 20 -30.43 8.55 -5.23
N THR A 21 -29.83 7.88 -6.22
CA THR A 21 -30.21 8.10 -7.62
C THR A 21 -31.58 7.52 -7.98
N GLY A 22 -32.15 6.64 -7.16
CA GLY A 22 -33.39 5.92 -7.44
C GLY A 22 -33.32 4.95 -8.63
N ARG A 23 -32.12 4.71 -9.19
CA ARG A 23 -31.91 3.80 -10.33
C ARG A 23 -31.63 2.39 -9.84
N PRO A 24 -32.02 1.34 -10.59
CA PRO A 24 -31.68 -0.03 -10.22
C PRO A 24 -30.16 -0.29 -10.29
N TYR A 25 -29.61 -0.87 -9.23
CA TYR A 25 -28.21 -1.26 -9.11
C TYR A 25 -28.08 -2.67 -8.53
N ARG A 26 -26.90 -3.27 -8.73
CA ARG A 26 -26.51 -4.57 -8.18
C ARG A 26 -25.22 -4.39 -7.39
N VAL A 27 -25.09 -5.13 -6.30
CA VAL A 27 -23.91 -5.09 -5.42
C VAL A 27 -23.37 -6.49 -5.29
N PHE A 28 -22.05 -6.63 -5.32
CA PHE A 28 -21.37 -7.90 -5.07
C PHE A 28 -20.22 -7.72 -4.09
N SER A 29 -19.87 -8.81 -3.41
CA SER A 29 -18.69 -8.86 -2.55
C SER A 29 -17.92 -10.16 -2.76
N LEU A 30 -16.62 -10.11 -2.49
CA LEU A 30 -15.74 -11.28 -2.56
C LEU A 30 -15.61 -11.87 -1.16
N ASP A 31 -16.32 -12.95 -0.89
CA ASP A 31 -16.15 -13.68 0.36
C ASP A 31 -14.95 -14.63 0.24
N THR A 32 -13.85 -14.23 0.85
CA THR A 32 -12.62 -15.03 0.87
C THR A 32 -12.67 -16.24 1.80
N GLY A 33 -13.69 -16.36 2.65
CA GLY A 33 -13.77 -17.30 3.77
C GLY A 33 -12.81 -16.96 4.92
N ARG A 34 -12.21 -15.77 4.91
CA ARG A 34 -11.22 -15.26 5.89
C ARG A 34 -11.47 -13.79 6.23
N LEU A 35 -12.70 -13.30 6.05
CA LEU A 35 -13.09 -11.95 6.45
C LEU A 35 -13.27 -11.87 7.97
N ASN A 36 -13.25 -10.65 8.52
CA ASN A 36 -13.57 -10.44 9.92
C ASN A 36 -15.07 -10.73 10.16
N PRO A 37 -15.46 -11.27 11.33
CA PRO A 37 -16.87 -11.39 11.72
C PRO A 37 -17.66 -10.08 11.56
N GLU A 38 -17.04 -8.95 11.92
CA GLU A 38 -17.60 -7.61 11.82
C GLU A 38 -17.88 -7.21 10.36
N THR A 39 -17.11 -7.72 9.40
CA THR A 39 -17.36 -7.51 7.96
C THR A 39 -18.64 -8.24 7.53
N TYR A 40 -18.90 -9.44 8.03
CA TYR A 40 -20.17 -10.15 7.75
C TYR A 40 -21.37 -9.45 8.39
N GLN A 41 -21.22 -8.96 9.62
CA GLN A 41 -22.26 -8.17 10.30
C GLN A 41 -22.57 -6.87 9.54
N LEU A 42 -21.55 -6.21 8.98
CA LEU A 42 -21.73 -5.06 8.11
C LEU A 42 -22.53 -5.43 6.85
N PHE A 43 -22.22 -6.53 6.18
CA PHE A 43 -22.95 -6.95 4.98
C PHE A 43 -24.44 -7.17 5.26
N ASP A 44 -24.77 -7.89 6.34
CA ASP A 44 -26.16 -8.08 6.78
C ASP A 44 -26.84 -6.74 7.11
N THR A 45 -26.13 -5.82 7.76
CA THR A 45 -26.63 -4.47 8.07
C THR A 45 -26.90 -3.67 6.79
N VAL A 46 -25.98 -3.69 5.82
CA VAL A 46 -26.11 -3.01 4.53
C VAL A 46 -27.28 -3.55 3.72
N GLU A 47 -27.45 -4.88 3.65
CA GLU A 47 -28.60 -5.50 2.97
C GLU A 47 -29.93 -5.02 3.57
N LYS A 48 -30.04 -5.03 4.91
CA LYS A 48 -31.24 -4.59 5.63
C LYS A 48 -31.49 -3.09 5.47
N HIS A 49 -30.44 -2.27 5.56
CA HIS A 49 -30.53 -0.83 5.49
C HIS A 49 -31.02 -0.34 4.12
N TYR A 50 -30.51 -0.93 3.03
CA TYR A 50 -30.86 -0.51 1.66
C TYR A 50 -31.93 -1.38 1.00
N GLY A 51 -32.37 -2.47 1.64
CA GLY A 51 -33.31 -3.42 1.05
C GLY A 51 -32.75 -4.14 -0.18
N ILE A 52 -31.45 -4.42 -0.19
CA ILE A 52 -30.74 -5.07 -1.32
C ILE A 52 -30.28 -6.48 -0.95
N ARG A 53 -29.84 -7.24 -1.95
CA ARG A 53 -29.14 -8.51 -1.78
C ARG A 53 -27.75 -8.41 -2.40
N ILE A 54 -26.73 -8.65 -1.59
CA ILE A 54 -25.34 -8.64 -2.04
C ILE A 54 -25.05 -10.01 -2.66
N GLU A 55 -24.45 -9.99 -3.84
CA GLU A 55 -24.01 -11.20 -4.52
C GLU A 55 -22.63 -11.62 -3.99
N TYR A 56 -22.61 -12.65 -3.14
CA TYR A 56 -21.36 -13.16 -2.55
C TYR A 56 -20.64 -14.12 -3.49
N MET A 57 -19.38 -13.81 -3.77
CA MET A 57 -18.52 -14.60 -4.65
C MET A 57 -17.48 -15.34 -3.81
N PHE A 58 -17.68 -16.65 -3.65
CA PHE A 58 -16.78 -17.52 -2.89
C PHE A 58 -15.60 -18.03 -3.73
N PRO A 59 -14.46 -18.38 -3.12
CA PRO A 59 -13.39 -19.10 -3.80
C PRO A 59 -13.82 -20.50 -4.24
N ASP A 60 -13.11 -21.02 -5.25
CA ASP A 60 -13.24 -22.43 -5.62
C ASP A 60 -12.67 -23.31 -4.49
N SER A 61 -13.49 -24.21 -3.96
CA SER A 61 -13.11 -25.04 -2.81
C SER A 61 -11.97 -26.00 -3.13
N VAL A 62 -11.87 -26.51 -4.36
CA VAL A 62 -10.82 -27.43 -4.78
C VAL A 62 -9.47 -26.70 -4.79
N GLU A 63 -9.44 -25.49 -5.34
CA GLU A 63 -8.23 -24.67 -5.35
C GLU A 63 -7.78 -24.26 -3.94
N VAL A 64 -8.73 -23.87 -3.09
CA VAL A 64 -8.44 -23.52 -1.69
C VAL A 64 -7.92 -24.73 -0.93
N GLN A 65 -8.55 -25.90 -1.10
CA GLN A 65 -8.13 -27.13 -0.44
C GLN A 65 -6.72 -27.54 -0.87
N ALA A 66 -6.40 -27.43 -2.16
CA ALA A 66 -5.04 -27.69 -2.66
C ALA A 66 -4.02 -26.74 -2.01
N LEU A 67 -4.28 -25.42 -2.04
CA LEU A 67 -3.39 -24.41 -1.44
C LEU A 67 -3.14 -24.70 0.05
N VAL A 68 -4.21 -24.97 0.80
CA VAL A 68 -4.11 -25.20 2.26
C VAL A 68 -3.41 -26.51 2.58
N ARG A 69 -3.62 -27.58 1.80
CA ARG A 69 -2.93 -28.87 2.03
C ARG A 69 -1.43 -28.78 1.78
N THR A 70 -1.02 -27.97 0.81
CA THR A 70 0.41 -27.85 0.45
C THR A 70 1.14 -26.81 1.29
N LYS A 71 0.50 -25.68 1.61
CA LYS A 71 1.17 -24.51 2.22
C LYS A 71 0.55 -24.04 3.55
N GLY A 72 -0.47 -24.73 4.06
CA GLY A 72 -1.15 -24.37 5.30
C GLY A 72 -2.09 -23.17 5.17
N LEU A 73 -2.59 -22.68 6.31
CA LEU A 73 -3.60 -21.62 6.38
C LEU A 73 -3.03 -20.19 6.35
N PHE A 74 -1.70 -20.06 6.40
CA PHE A 74 -0.98 -18.80 6.63
C PHE A 74 0.23 -18.60 5.70
N SER A 75 0.27 -19.30 4.56
CA SER A 75 1.37 -19.23 3.58
C SER A 75 1.75 -17.81 3.16
N PHE A 76 0.79 -16.88 3.20
CA PHE A 76 0.99 -15.48 2.84
C PHE A 76 1.96 -14.70 3.72
N TYR A 77 2.27 -15.18 4.94
CA TYR A 77 3.31 -14.57 5.77
C TYR A 77 4.73 -14.92 5.31
N GLU A 78 4.90 -16.04 4.61
CA GLU A 78 6.20 -16.55 4.18
C GLU A 78 6.41 -16.28 2.68
N ASP A 79 5.41 -16.61 1.86
CA ASP A 79 5.47 -16.54 0.40
C ASP A 79 4.94 -15.20 -0.17
N GLY A 80 4.41 -14.34 0.69
CA GLY A 80 3.65 -13.16 0.28
C GLY A 80 2.18 -13.45 -0.05
N HIS A 81 1.38 -12.40 -0.02
CA HIS A 81 -0.08 -12.50 -0.10
C HIS A 81 -0.62 -12.83 -1.49
N GLN A 82 0.22 -12.74 -2.54
CA GLN A 82 -0.26 -12.73 -3.92
C GLN A 82 -0.95 -14.04 -4.29
N GLU A 83 -0.39 -15.19 -3.91
CA GLU A 83 -0.96 -16.50 -4.25
C GLU A 83 -2.31 -16.73 -3.56
N CYS A 84 -2.39 -16.48 -2.26
CA CYS A 84 -3.63 -16.58 -1.49
C CYS A 84 -4.70 -15.64 -2.06
N CYS A 85 -4.35 -14.37 -2.34
CA CYS A 85 -5.28 -13.43 -2.95
C CYS A 85 -5.68 -13.83 -4.37
N ARG A 86 -4.78 -14.44 -5.15
CA ARG A 86 -5.09 -14.93 -6.50
C ARG A 86 -6.20 -15.98 -6.46
N VAL A 87 -6.09 -16.97 -5.56
CA VAL A 87 -7.08 -18.03 -5.37
C VAL A 87 -8.36 -17.50 -4.72
N ARG A 88 -8.24 -16.72 -3.65
CA ARG A 88 -9.39 -16.32 -2.83
C ARG A 88 -10.12 -15.06 -3.30
N LYS A 89 -9.47 -14.18 -4.06
CA LYS A 89 -10.04 -12.89 -4.49
C LYS A 89 -10.05 -12.73 -6.00
N VAL A 90 -8.90 -12.87 -6.65
CA VAL A 90 -8.77 -12.54 -8.08
C VAL A 90 -9.58 -13.49 -8.96
N ARG A 91 -9.44 -14.81 -8.78
CA ARG A 91 -10.20 -15.81 -9.56
C ARG A 91 -11.71 -15.68 -9.37
N PRO A 92 -12.25 -15.54 -8.14
CA PRO A 92 -13.67 -15.25 -7.93
C PRO A 92 -14.14 -13.95 -8.57
N LEU A 93 -13.34 -12.88 -8.45
CA LEU A 93 -13.63 -11.61 -9.14
C LEU A 93 -13.75 -11.82 -10.64
N ARG A 94 -12.81 -12.56 -11.25
CA ARG A 94 -12.83 -12.84 -12.69
C ARG A 94 -14.13 -13.49 -13.13
N ARG A 95 -14.64 -14.44 -12.35
CA ARG A 95 -15.91 -15.11 -12.64
C ARG A 95 -17.10 -14.16 -12.49
N ALA A 96 -17.10 -13.33 -11.45
CA ALA A 96 -18.17 -12.37 -11.17
C ALA A 96 -18.29 -11.28 -12.24
N LEU A 97 -17.16 -10.83 -12.78
CA LEU A 97 -17.11 -9.79 -13.81
C LEU A 97 -17.37 -10.32 -15.23
N LYS A 98 -17.39 -11.65 -15.43
CA LYS A 98 -17.62 -12.26 -16.74
C LYS A 98 -18.99 -11.85 -17.28
N GLY A 99 -18.99 -11.23 -18.47
CA GLY A 99 -20.21 -10.77 -19.14
C GLY A 99 -20.69 -9.38 -18.75
N LEU A 100 -19.98 -8.68 -17.84
CA LEU A 100 -20.26 -7.29 -17.52
C LEU A 100 -19.48 -6.35 -18.47
N ARG A 101 -20.05 -5.16 -18.71
CA ARG A 101 -19.40 -4.10 -19.51
C ARG A 101 -18.68 -3.07 -18.65
N ALA A 102 -19.11 -2.90 -17.41
CA ALA A 102 -18.51 -1.98 -16.47
C ALA A 102 -18.74 -2.40 -15.02
N TRP A 103 -17.87 -1.97 -14.14
CA TRP A 103 -17.99 -2.12 -12.70
C TRP A 103 -17.45 -0.88 -11.97
N ILE A 104 -17.91 -0.68 -10.73
CA ILE A 104 -17.56 0.47 -9.91
C ILE A 104 -16.82 0.00 -8.66
N THR A 105 -15.73 0.69 -8.31
CA THR A 105 -14.97 0.47 -7.09
C THR A 105 -14.74 1.77 -6.32
N GLY A 106 -14.62 1.68 -4.99
CA GLY A 106 -14.30 2.78 -4.10
C GLY A 106 -12.80 3.13 -4.02
N GLN A 107 -11.99 2.81 -5.03
CA GLN A 107 -10.56 3.20 -5.01
C GLN A 107 -10.40 4.72 -5.00
N ARG A 108 -9.58 5.22 -4.06
CA ARG A 108 -9.16 6.62 -4.00
C ARG A 108 -7.64 6.76 -4.13
N LYS A 109 -7.19 7.91 -4.62
CA LYS A 109 -5.76 8.20 -4.80
C LYS A 109 -5.01 8.33 -3.47
N ASP A 110 -5.65 8.92 -2.47
CA ASP A 110 -5.07 9.14 -1.14
C ASP A 110 -4.91 7.84 -0.32
N GLN A 111 -5.59 6.76 -0.70
CA GLN A 111 -5.51 5.48 -0.01
C GLN A 111 -4.16 4.78 -0.14
N SER A 112 -3.33 5.12 -1.13
CA SER A 112 -1.99 4.55 -1.25
C SER A 112 -1.07 5.50 -1.99
N PRO A 113 -0.13 6.15 -1.29
CA PRO A 113 0.82 7.09 -1.88
C PRO A 113 1.62 6.50 -3.04
N GLY A 114 1.76 5.17 -3.09
CA GLY A 114 2.60 4.49 -4.07
C GLY A 114 1.94 3.64 -5.14
N THR A 115 0.74 3.14 -4.91
CA THR A 115 0.06 2.23 -5.86
C THR A 115 -1.23 2.81 -6.40
N ARG A 116 -1.73 3.92 -5.82
CA ARG A 116 -3.04 4.49 -6.16
C ARG A 116 -3.03 5.96 -6.55
N SER A 117 -1.91 6.67 -6.36
CA SER A 117 -1.77 8.11 -6.64
C SER A 117 -2.19 8.52 -8.06
N GLU A 118 -1.97 7.64 -9.05
CA GLU A 118 -2.28 7.91 -10.46
C GLU A 118 -3.58 7.26 -10.95
N ILE A 119 -4.42 6.70 -10.07
CA ILE A 119 -5.63 5.99 -10.51
C ILE A 119 -6.60 6.94 -11.23
N PRO A 120 -6.97 6.65 -12.49
CA PRO A 120 -7.97 7.43 -13.21
C PRO A 120 -9.38 7.14 -12.69
N ILE A 121 -10.28 8.11 -12.87
CA ILE A 121 -11.71 7.95 -12.55
C ILE A 121 -12.34 6.87 -13.44
N VAL A 122 -11.91 6.78 -14.71
CA VAL A 122 -12.40 5.79 -15.67
C VAL A 122 -11.21 5.20 -16.39
N GLN A 123 -11.19 3.88 -16.49
CA GLN A 123 -10.19 3.14 -17.25
C GLN A 123 -10.80 1.88 -17.84
N VAL A 124 -10.25 1.41 -18.95
CA VAL A 124 -10.38 0.00 -19.30
C VAL A 124 -9.66 -0.79 -18.21
N ASP A 125 -10.26 -1.85 -17.70
CA ASP A 125 -9.67 -2.62 -16.61
C ASP A 125 -8.44 -3.40 -17.10
N PRO A 126 -7.23 -2.99 -16.70
CA PRO A 126 -5.99 -3.58 -17.20
C PRO A 126 -5.81 -5.02 -16.69
N SER A 127 -6.52 -5.43 -15.64
CA SER A 127 -6.42 -6.78 -15.09
C SER A 127 -7.25 -7.81 -15.88
N PHE A 128 -8.06 -7.31 -16.82
CA PHE A 128 -9.07 -8.05 -17.60
C PHE A 128 -9.05 -7.73 -19.09
N GLU A 129 -8.08 -6.94 -19.56
CA GLU A 129 -7.88 -6.65 -20.97
C GLU A 129 -7.45 -7.91 -21.74
N GLY A 130 -8.06 -8.18 -22.90
CA GLY A 130 -7.67 -9.28 -23.79
C GLY A 130 -8.16 -10.69 -23.42
N LEU A 131 -9.11 -10.85 -22.48
CA LEU A 131 -9.72 -12.15 -22.19
C LEU A 131 -11.00 -12.35 -23.03
N ASP A 132 -10.92 -13.18 -24.06
CA ASP A 132 -11.99 -13.50 -25.01
C ASP A 132 -13.33 -13.87 -24.33
N GLY A 133 -14.42 -13.15 -24.69
CA GLY A 133 -15.78 -13.70 -24.56
C GLY A 133 -16.92 -12.79 -24.13
N GLY A 134 -16.85 -11.46 -24.26
CA GLY A 134 -17.98 -10.53 -24.03
C GLY A 134 -17.82 -9.19 -24.76
N ALA A 135 -18.92 -8.44 -24.92
CA ALA A 135 -18.97 -7.21 -25.73
C ALA A 135 -18.08 -6.07 -25.19
N GLY A 136 -16.83 -6.01 -25.67
CA GLY A 136 -15.87 -4.92 -25.41
C GLY A 136 -15.07 -5.07 -24.12
N SER A 137 -13.98 -4.30 -24.01
CA SER A 137 -13.12 -4.25 -22.82
C SER A 137 -13.90 -3.79 -21.59
N LEU A 138 -13.75 -4.49 -20.46
CA LEU A 138 -14.43 -4.16 -19.21
C LEU A 138 -13.99 -2.77 -18.71
N VAL A 139 -14.94 -1.86 -18.46
CA VAL A 139 -14.62 -0.52 -17.93
C VAL A 139 -14.69 -0.51 -16.42
N LYS A 140 -13.61 -0.06 -15.76
CA LYS A 140 -13.57 0.19 -14.31
C LYS A 140 -13.79 1.66 -14.02
N TRP A 141 -14.76 1.95 -13.16
CA TRP A 141 -15.06 3.29 -12.65
C TRP A 141 -14.62 3.41 -11.19
N ASN A 142 -13.94 4.51 -10.87
CA ASN A 142 -13.53 4.92 -9.53
C ASN A 142 -14.08 6.33 -9.25
N PRO A 143 -15.39 6.49 -8.98
CA PRO A 143 -16.03 7.80 -8.90
C PRO A 143 -15.45 8.69 -7.80
N VAL A 144 -14.93 8.06 -6.75
CA VAL A 144 -14.33 8.73 -5.59
C VAL A 144 -12.79 8.82 -5.70
N ALA A 145 -12.21 8.61 -6.89
CA ALA A 145 -10.75 8.60 -7.08
C ALA A 145 -10.05 9.87 -6.54
N ASN A 146 -10.67 11.03 -6.75
CA ASN A 146 -10.13 12.33 -6.35
C ASN A 146 -10.71 12.87 -5.03
N VAL A 147 -11.48 12.06 -4.28
CA VAL A 147 -12.09 12.48 -3.01
C VAL A 147 -11.14 12.14 -1.86
N ASP A 148 -10.97 13.07 -0.93
CA ASP A 148 -10.19 12.85 0.29
C ASP A 148 -10.95 11.91 1.26
N GLY A 149 -10.23 11.04 1.94
CA GLY A 149 -10.79 10.14 2.94
C GLY A 149 -11.56 10.86 4.04
N LYS A 150 -11.15 12.06 4.44
CA LYS A 150 -11.89 12.88 5.41
C LYS A 150 -13.29 13.23 4.91
N ASP A 151 -13.43 13.54 3.63
CA ASP A 151 -14.71 13.91 3.03
C ASP A 151 -15.63 12.70 2.88
N ILE A 152 -15.08 11.51 2.58
CA ILE A 152 -15.83 10.26 2.64
C ILE A 152 -16.38 10.01 4.05
N TRP A 153 -15.55 10.18 5.09
CA TRP A 153 -15.99 10.00 6.47
C TRP A 153 -17.00 11.04 6.94
N ASN A 154 -16.92 12.28 6.43
CA ASN A 154 -17.93 13.30 6.67
C ASN A 154 -19.27 12.91 6.03
N PHE A 155 -19.23 12.44 4.79
CA PHE A 155 -20.40 11.97 4.06
C PHE A 155 -21.09 10.79 4.76
N LEU A 156 -20.33 9.75 5.12
CA LEU A 156 -20.86 8.56 5.81
C LEU A 156 -21.59 8.93 7.10
N ARG A 157 -21.04 9.86 7.88
CA ARG A 157 -21.66 10.35 9.13
C ARG A 157 -22.90 11.20 8.86
N ALA A 158 -22.84 12.11 7.90
CA ALA A 158 -23.96 13.01 7.57
C ALA A 158 -25.18 12.23 7.05
N MET A 159 -24.94 11.18 6.27
CA MET A 159 -25.97 10.33 5.67
C MET A 159 -26.36 9.12 6.54
N ASN A 160 -25.77 8.99 7.74
CA ASN A 160 -25.98 7.87 8.66
C ASN A 160 -25.80 6.49 8.00
N VAL A 161 -24.77 6.38 7.14
CA VAL A 161 -24.44 5.17 6.40
C VAL A 161 -23.85 4.13 7.35
N PRO A 162 -24.28 2.86 7.30
CA PRO A 162 -23.69 1.80 8.11
C PRO A 162 -22.21 1.60 7.77
N VAL A 163 -21.36 1.52 8.80
CA VAL A 163 -19.91 1.31 8.67
C VAL A 163 -19.46 0.13 9.53
N ASN A 164 -18.31 -0.45 9.18
CA ASN A 164 -17.74 -1.56 9.94
C ASN A 164 -17.39 -1.14 11.38
N SER A 165 -17.76 -1.94 12.38
CA SER A 165 -17.48 -1.63 13.79
C SER A 165 -15.97 -1.59 14.11
N LEU A 166 -15.13 -2.29 13.34
CA LEU A 166 -13.67 -2.26 13.49
C LEU A 166 -13.07 -0.87 13.30
N HIS A 167 -13.75 0.04 12.58
CA HIS A 167 -13.28 1.42 12.45
C HIS A 167 -13.18 2.15 13.81
N SER A 168 -14.03 1.80 14.78
CA SER A 168 -13.95 2.32 16.15
C SER A 168 -12.77 1.76 16.95
N GLN A 169 -12.11 0.72 16.44
CA GLN A 169 -10.99 0.01 17.07
C GLN A 169 -9.64 0.33 16.39
N GLY A 170 -9.58 1.38 15.56
CA GLY A 170 -8.35 1.81 14.88
C GLY A 170 -8.07 1.13 13.55
N TYR A 171 -9.00 0.33 13.02
CA TYR A 171 -8.88 -0.23 11.67
C TYR A 171 -9.33 0.79 10.64
N VAL A 172 -8.39 1.46 9.97
CA VAL A 172 -8.72 2.44 8.92
C VAL A 172 -8.99 1.73 7.59
N SER A 173 -8.06 0.88 7.12
CA SER A 173 -8.25 0.04 5.93
C SER A 173 -8.55 -1.40 6.34
N ILE A 174 -9.71 -1.93 5.95
CA ILE A 174 -10.15 -3.29 6.34
C ILE A 174 -9.97 -4.28 5.17
N GLY A 175 -9.55 -5.49 5.49
CA GLY A 175 -9.41 -6.59 4.54
C GLY A 175 -9.80 -7.94 5.16
N CYS A 176 -9.08 -8.99 4.78
CA CYS A 176 -9.19 -10.29 5.45
C CYS A 176 -8.59 -10.16 6.85
N GLU A 177 -9.19 -10.84 7.84
CA GLU A 177 -8.74 -10.86 9.24
C GLU A 177 -7.22 -11.11 9.38
N PRO A 178 -6.63 -12.17 8.78
CA PRO A 178 -5.23 -12.49 9.04
C PRO A 178 -4.26 -11.58 8.28
N CYS A 179 -4.74 -10.60 7.51
CA CYS A 179 -3.92 -9.70 6.72
C CYS A 179 -4.26 -8.23 6.96
N THR A 180 -5.01 -7.95 8.04
CA THR A 180 -5.41 -6.60 8.45
C THR A 180 -5.13 -6.38 9.93
N ARG A 181 -4.54 -5.24 10.29
CA ARG A 181 -4.33 -4.80 11.67
C ARG A 181 -4.72 -3.33 11.84
N PRO A 182 -5.01 -2.84 13.07
CA PRO A 182 -5.24 -1.43 13.30
C PRO A 182 -3.97 -0.62 13.07
N VAL A 183 -4.13 0.68 12.82
CA VAL A 183 -3.03 1.64 12.69
C VAL A 183 -3.02 2.61 13.88
N LEU A 184 -1.83 3.10 14.24
CA LEU A 184 -1.67 4.10 15.30
C LEU A 184 -2.14 5.48 14.82
N PRO A 185 -2.45 6.40 15.76
CA PRO A 185 -2.68 7.79 15.42
C PRO A 185 -1.54 8.36 14.58
N GLY A 186 -1.86 8.91 13.41
CA GLY A 186 -0.87 9.46 12.49
C GLY A 186 -0.19 8.46 11.56
N GLN A 187 -0.38 7.14 11.71
CA GLN A 187 0.08 6.18 10.70
C GLN A 187 -0.80 6.21 9.44
N HIS A 188 -0.22 5.88 8.29
CA HIS A 188 -0.94 5.83 7.03
C HIS A 188 -1.87 4.61 6.98
N GLU A 189 -3.06 4.74 6.38
CA GLU A 189 -4.12 3.71 6.41
C GLU A 189 -3.70 2.34 5.84
N ARG A 190 -2.77 2.32 4.88
CA ARG A 190 -2.22 1.07 4.30
C ARG A 190 -1.18 0.37 5.16
N GLU A 191 -0.67 1.01 6.21
CA GLU A 191 0.26 0.36 7.14
C GLU A 191 -0.39 -0.79 7.94
N GLY A 192 -1.73 -0.80 7.98
CA GLY A 192 -2.52 -1.90 8.52
C GLY A 192 -2.65 -3.10 7.58
N ARG A 193 -2.18 -3.02 6.33
CA ARG A 193 -2.40 -4.03 5.27
C ARG A 193 -1.09 -4.66 4.86
N TRP A 194 -1.03 -6.00 4.87
CA TRP A 194 0.18 -6.77 4.50
C TRP A 194 1.45 -6.17 5.12
N TRP A 195 1.39 -5.90 6.43
CA TRP A 195 2.41 -5.12 7.13
C TRP A 195 3.80 -5.77 7.16
N TRP A 196 3.87 -7.06 6.83
CA TRP A 196 5.11 -7.83 6.70
C TRP A 196 5.75 -7.71 5.31
N GLU A 197 5.06 -7.16 4.31
CA GLU A 197 5.54 -6.99 2.94
C GLU A 197 6.02 -5.56 2.64
N ASP A 198 6.80 -5.43 1.56
CA ASP A 198 7.29 -4.14 1.06
C ASP A 198 6.18 -3.21 0.56
N ALA A 199 6.33 -1.91 0.80
CA ALA A 199 5.34 -0.89 0.46
C ALA A 199 4.89 -0.92 -1.02
N LYS A 200 5.82 -1.22 -1.95
CA LYS A 200 5.54 -1.36 -3.39
C LYS A 200 4.68 -2.59 -3.73
N ALA A 201 4.72 -3.61 -2.90
CA ALA A 201 3.98 -4.86 -3.08
C ALA A 201 2.61 -4.86 -2.37
N LYS A 202 2.31 -3.86 -1.52
CA LYS A 202 1.06 -3.73 -0.75
C LYS A 202 -0.14 -3.33 -1.62
N GLU A 203 -0.35 -3.93 -2.79
CA GLU A 203 -1.58 -3.79 -3.59
C GLU A 203 -2.24 -5.13 -3.84
N CYS A 204 -3.57 -5.15 -3.76
CA CYS A 204 -4.30 -6.38 -3.97
C CYS A 204 -4.18 -6.82 -5.43
N GLY A 205 -4.13 -8.14 -5.65
CA GLY A 205 -4.24 -8.75 -6.99
C GLY A 205 -5.44 -8.26 -7.82
N LEU A 206 -6.47 -7.66 -7.20
CA LEU A 206 -7.64 -7.08 -7.85
C LEU A 206 -7.34 -5.81 -8.67
N HIS A 207 -6.23 -5.12 -8.38
CA HIS A 207 -5.91 -3.83 -8.98
C HIS A 207 -4.48 -3.75 -9.52
N LYS A 208 -3.79 -4.90 -9.64
CA LYS A 208 -2.39 -4.95 -10.02
C LYS A 208 -2.09 -4.35 -11.38
N GLY A 209 -3.02 -4.41 -12.34
CA GLY A 209 -2.79 -3.80 -13.67
C GLY A 209 -2.65 -2.27 -13.65
N ASN A 210 -2.90 -1.60 -12.50
CA ASN A 210 -2.63 -0.17 -12.35
C ASN A 210 -1.16 0.12 -11.96
N ILE A 211 -0.39 -0.91 -11.63
CA ILE A 211 1.04 -0.80 -11.36
C ILE A 211 1.76 -1.08 -12.69
N LYS A 212 2.58 -0.15 -13.17
CA LYS A 212 3.45 -0.41 -14.33
C LYS A 212 4.51 -1.42 -13.89
N ASP A 213 4.44 -2.64 -14.43
CA ASP A 213 5.56 -3.58 -14.38
C ASP A 213 6.66 -3.02 -15.29
N GLU A 214 7.79 -2.59 -14.73
CA GLU A 214 9.01 -2.37 -15.50
C GLU A 214 9.65 -3.73 -15.88
N SER A 215 8.91 -4.56 -16.60
CA SER A 215 9.44 -5.78 -17.17
C SER A 215 8.76 -6.12 -18.50
N VAL A 216 9.31 -5.63 -19.61
CA VAL A 216 9.50 -6.42 -20.85
C VAL A 216 10.68 -5.87 -21.65
N ASP A 217 11.52 -6.82 -22.05
CA ASP A 217 12.57 -6.87 -23.06
C ASP A 217 12.62 -5.77 -24.15
N GLY A 218 13.83 -5.26 -24.32
CA GLY A 218 14.28 -4.56 -25.51
C GLY A 218 15.79 -4.47 -25.50
N ALA A 219 16.46 -5.44 -26.13
CA ALA A 219 17.90 -5.37 -26.40
C ALA A 219 18.17 -4.14 -27.27
N VAL A 220 18.59 -3.05 -26.64
CA VAL A 220 19.15 -1.88 -27.31
C VAL A 220 20.55 -1.68 -26.75
N GLN A 221 21.54 -2.14 -27.52
CA GLN A 221 22.91 -1.72 -27.35
C GLN A 221 22.97 -0.20 -27.51
N THR A 222 23.16 0.50 -26.40
CA THR A 222 23.65 1.88 -26.42
C THR A 222 24.81 1.97 -25.44
N ASN A 223 26.02 1.99 -26.01
CA ASN A 223 27.21 2.48 -25.34
C ASN A 223 26.97 3.93 -24.95
N GLY A 224 26.71 4.16 -23.66
CA GLY A 224 26.57 5.49 -23.09
C GLY A 224 26.47 5.38 -21.58
N THR A 225 27.60 5.53 -20.90
CA THR A 225 27.69 5.77 -19.45
C THR A 225 26.98 7.08 -19.11
N ALA A 226 25.66 7.02 -18.93
CA ALA A 226 24.87 8.10 -18.35
C ALA A 226 24.97 7.98 -16.83
N THR A 227 25.74 8.86 -16.21
CA THR A 227 25.76 9.03 -14.76
C THR A 227 24.38 9.51 -14.30
N ILE A 228 23.60 8.62 -13.70
CA ILE A 228 22.31 8.97 -13.07
C ILE A 228 22.60 10.00 -11.97
N ALA A 229 22.03 11.19 -12.09
CA ALA A 229 22.20 12.27 -11.12
C ALA A 229 21.67 11.86 -9.73
N ASP A 230 22.34 12.32 -8.69
CA ASP A 230 22.00 11.99 -7.30
C ASP A 230 20.87 12.90 -6.77
N ILE A 231 19.95 12.35 -5.98
CA ILE A 231 18.64 12.95 -5.63
C ILE A 231 18.58 13.53 -4.21
N PHE A 232 19.73 13.74 -3.57
CA PHE A 232 19.84 14.35 -2.24
C PHE A 232 21.12 15.20 -2.19
N ASP A 233 21.30 16.10 -3.14
CA ASP A 233 22.56 16.84 -3.31
C ASP A 233 22.54 18.16 -2.52
N THR A 234 22.78 18.06 -1.20
CA THR A 234 22.86 19.21 -0.30
C THR A 234 24.03 19.08 0.68
N LYS A 235 24.48 20.21 1.23
CA LYS A 235 25.63 20.24 2.17
C LYS A 235 25.32 19.62 3.53
N ASP A 236 24.04 19.56 3.90
CA ASP A 236 23.59 19.08 5.21
C ASP A 236 23.33 17.56 5.23
N ILE A 237 23.39 16.90 4.07
CA ILE A 237 23.24 15.44 3.96
C ILE A 237 24.59 14.80 3.60
N VAL A 238 25.11 13.97 4.51
CA VAL A 238 26.39 13.28 4.31
C VAL A 238 26.21 12.04 3.44
N THR A 239 26.92 11.97 2.31
CA THR A 239 27.01 10.74 1.50
C THR A 239 27.86 9.69 2.20
N LEU A 240 27.24 8.58 2.59
CA LEU A 240 27.92 7.45 3.20
C LEU A 240 28.38 6.44 2.14
N SER A 241 29.61 5.97 2.29
CA SER A 241 30.12 4.79 1.58
C SER A 241 29.79 3.52 2.35
N LYS A 242 29.95 2.34 1.74
CA LYS A 242 29.76 1.05 2.42
C LYS A 242 30.59 0.94 3.71
N PRO A 243 31.91 1.24 3.73
CA PRO A 243 32.68 1.27 4.97
C PRO A 243 32.13 2.25 6.01
N GLY A 244 31.61 3.40 5.57
CA GLY A 244 30.98 4.38 6.46
C GLY A 244 29.76 3.81 7.18
N VAL A 245 28.89 3.10 6.45
CA VAL A 245 27.71 2.46 7.04
C VAL A 245 28.09 1.24 7.91
N GLU A 246 29.06 0.44 7.50
CA GLU A 246 29.58 -0.67 8.32
C GLU A 246 30.14 -0.17 9.66
N ASN A 247 30.81 1.00 9.67
CA ASN A 247 31.26 1.63 10.90
C ASN A 247 30.08 2.06 11.79
N LEU A 248 29.00 2.57 11.20
CA LEU A 248 27.79 2.90 11.95
C LEU A 248 27.13 1.66 12.58
N LEU A 249 27.26 0.48 12.00
CA LEU A 249 26.74 -0.77 12.56
C LEU A 249 27.63 -1.36 13.67
N LYS A 250 28.95 -1.10 13.61
CA LYS A 250 29.92 -1.68 14.57
C LYS A 250 30.14 -0.83 15.82
N LEU A 251 29.98 0.49 15.71
CA LEU A 251 30.22 1.40 16.82
C LEU A 251 29.09 1.35 17.85
N GLU A 252 29.40 0.93 19.06
CA GLU A 252 28.47 0.98 20.20
C GLU A 252 28.36 2.40 20.76
N ASP A 253 29.49 3.10 20.88
CA ASP A 253 29.54 4.49 21.34
C ASP A 253 30.01 5.42 20.21
N ARG A 254 29.11 6.30 19.77
CA ARG A 254 29.37 7.33 18.76
C ARG A 254 29.17 8.73 19.33
N ARG A 255 29.82 9.74 18.74
CA ARG A 255 29.74 11.12 19.22
C ARG A 255 28.34 11.72 19.04
N GLU A 256 27.75 11.47 17.88
CA GLU A 256 26.46 12.01 17.44
C GLU A 256 25.62 10.86 16.87
N PRO A 257 24.30 10.80 17.17
CA PRO A 257 23.40 9.87 16.51
C PRO A 257 23.24 10.22 15.03
N TRP A 258 22.88 9.22 14.22
CA TRP A 258 22.70 9.38 12.77
C TRP A 258 21.30 9.01 12.32
N LEU A 259 20.70 9.84 11.49
CA LEU A 259 19.55 9.47 10.67
C LEU A 259 20.02 9.23 9.24
N VAL A 260 19.82 8.03 8.71
CA VAL A 260 20.30 7.64 7.38
C VAL A 260 19.17 7.13 6.52
N VAL A 261 19.05 7.68 5.31
CA VAL A 261 18.19 7.14 4.26
C VAL A 261 18.96 6.15 3.38
N LEU A 262 18.42 4.95 3.21
CA LEU A 262 18.79 4.01 2.17
C LEU A 262 17.91 4.29 0.95
N TYR A 263 18.52 4.65 -0.17
CA TYR A 263 17.80 5.10 -1.36
C TYR A 263 18.39 4.54 -2.65
N ALA A 264 17.64 4.72 -3.74
CA ALA A 264 18.10 4.49 -5.10
C ALA A 264 17.68 5.70 -5.97
N PRO A 265 18.57 6.25 -6.82
CA PRO A 265 18.26 7.46 -7.59
C PRO A 265 17.07 7.32 -8.55
N TRP A 266 16.82 6.12 -9.07
CA TRP A 266 15.69 5.80 -9.94
C TRP A 266 14.36 5.60 -9.18
N CYS A 267 14.37 5.58 -7.85
CA CYS A 267 13.18 5.30 -7.06
C CYS A 267 12.30 6.55 -6.90
N GLN A 268 11.13 6.53 -7.53
CA GLN A 268 10.12 7.61 -7.45
C GLN A 268 9.74 7.99 -6.00
N PHE A 269 9.74 7.03 -5.07
CA PHE A 269 9.47 7.31 -3.65
C PHE A 269 10.60 8.06 -2.96
N CYS A 270 11.84 7.81 -3.35
CA CYS A 270 12.98 8.54 -2.83
C CYS A 270 12.96 9.98 -3.38
N GLN A 271 12.64 10.13 -4.67
CA GLN A 271 12.47 11.44 -5.31
C GLN A 271 11.33 12.23 -4.68
N ALA A 272 10.18 11.61 -4.41
CA ALA A 272 9.06 12.26 -3.74
C ALA A 272 9.40 12.71 -2.30
N MET A 273 10.31 12.01 -1.63
CA MET A 273 10.76 12.34 -0.28
C MET A 273 11.87 13.40 -0.26
N GLU A 274 12.53 13.67 -1.40
CA GLU A 274 13.72 14.53 -1.51
C GLU A 274 13.55 15.86 -0.75
N GLY A 275 12.53 16.63 -1.10
CA GLY A 275 12.30 17.94 -0.47
C GLY A 275 12.11 17.87 1.04
N SER A 276 11.34 16.89 1.53
CA SER A 276 11.12 16.73 2.98
C SER A 276 12.38 16.29 3.71
N TYR A 277 13.20 15.42 3.11
CA TYR A 277 14.43 14.95 3.75
C TYR A 277 15.53 16.03 3.75
N VAL A 278 15.58 16.86 2.70
CA VAL A 278 16.44 18.04 2.64
C VAL A 278 16.05 19.06 3.72
N GLU A 279 14.77 19.43 3.80
CA GLU A 279 14.29 20.36 4.83
C GLU A 279 14.53 19.83 6.25
N LEU A 280 14.35 18.52 6.46
CA LEU A 280 14.69 17.86 7.72
C LEU A 280 16.18 18.02 8.07
N ALA A 281 17.08 17.81 7.10
CA ALA A 281 18.51 17.95 7.31
C ALA A 281 18.88 19.38 7.72
N GLU A 282 18.29 20.38 7.07
CA GLU A 282 18.45 21.79 7.43
C GLU A 282 17.96 22.08 8.86
N LYS A 283 16.79 21.55 9.25
CA LYS A 283 16.26 21.73 10.62
C LYS A 283 17.08 21.01 11.69
N LEU A 284 17.74 19.91 11.34
CA LEU A 284 18.62 19.17 12.26
C LEU A 284 20.05 19.74 12.27
N ALA A 285 20.40 20.67 11.39
CA ALA A 285 21.70 21.31 11.39
C ALA A 285 21.96 21.99 12.75
N GLY A 286 23.07 21.61 13.41
CA GLY A 286 23.42 22.13 14.73
C GLY A 286 22.66 21.50 15.92
N SER A 287 21.72 20.58 15.68
CA SER A 287 20.98 19.89 16.75
C SER A 287 21.76 18.76 17.45
N GLY A 288 22.94 18.41 16.91
CA GLY A 288 23.74 17.27 17.37
C GLY A 288 23.35 15.92 16.76
N VAL A 289 22.43 15.89 15.80
CA VAL A 289 22.08 14.71 15.00
C VAL A 289 22.67 14.86 13.60
N LYS A 290 23.35 13.83 13.09
CA LYS A 290 23.87 13.80 11.72
C LYS A 290 22.85 13.19 10.77
N VAL A 291 22.68 13.81 9.62
CA VAL A 291 21.81 13.29 8.55
C VAL A 291 22.67 12.76 7.41
N GLY A 292 22.41 11.52 7.01
CA GLY A 292 23.17 10.83 5.99
C GLY A 292 22.28 10.20 4.92
N LYS A 293 22.91 9.85 3.81
CA LYS A 293 22.32 9.06 2.72
C LYS A 293 23.25 7.93 2.33
N PHE A 294 22.68 6.78 2.00
CA PHE A 294 23.39 5.63 1.48
C PHE A 294 22.68 5.10 0.24
N ARG A 295 23.37 5.14 -0.90
CA ARG A 295 22.89 4.57 -2.15
C ARG A 295 22.97 3.05 -2.05
N ALA A 296 21.81 2.41 -1.96
CA ALA A 296 21.67 1.00 -1.62
C ALA A 296 21.13 0.13 -2.78
N ASP A 297 21.20 0.62 -4.02
CA ASP A 297 20.95 -0.16 -5.24
C ASP A 297 22.24 -0.81 -5.79
N GLY A 298 22.13 -1.52 -6.91
CA GLY A 298 23.26 -2.20 -7.55
C GLY A 298 23.99 -3.17 -6.62
N ASP A 299 25.32 -3.09 -6.61
CA ASP A 299 26.21 -3.96 -5.82
C ASP A 299 26.03 -3.81 -4.31
N GLN A 300 25.41 -2.72 -3.84
CA GLN A 300 25.17 -2.47 -2.41
C GLN A 300 23.86 -3.11 -1.91
N LYS A 301 22.98 -3.55 -2.81
CA LYS A 301 21.64 -4.04 -2.46
C LYS A 301 21.67 -5.25 -1.55
N ALA A 302 22.49 -6.25 -1.87
CA ALA A 302 22.59 -7.48 -1.07
C ALA A 302 23.05 -7.20 0.37
N PHE A 303 24.06 -6.34 0.52
CA PHE A 303 24.54 -5.89 1.83
C PHE A 303 23.45 -5.14 2.60
N ALA A 304 22.76 -4.21 1.94
CA ALA A 304 21.70 -3.44 2.60
C ALA A 304 20.51 -4.31 3.04
N GLN A 305 20.15 -5.34 2.28
CA GLN A 305 19.09 -6.28 2.65
C GLN A 305 19.47 -7.10 3.88
N GLN A 306 20.72 -7.58 3.95
CA GLN A 306 21.20 -8.44 5.04
C GLN A 306 21.47 -7.64 6.33
N GLU A 307 22.17 -6.51 6.23
CA GLU A 307 22.72 -5.81 7.39
C GLU A 307 21.91 -4.57 7.81
N LEU A 308 21.17 -3.97 6.86
CA LEU A 308 20.49 -2.68 7.06
C LEU A 308 18.96 -2.79 7.03
N GLN A 309 18.41 -3.99 7.14
CA GLN A 309 16.97 -4.24 7.18
C GLN A 309 16.25 -3.60 5.96
N LEU A 310 16.94 -3.49 4.83
CA LEU A 310 16.37 -2.96 3.59
C LEU A 310 15.37 -3.98 3.04
N GLY A 311 14.09 -3.64 3.10
CA GLY A 311 13.06 -4.32 2.31
C GLY A 311 12.80 -3.53 1.03
N SER A 312 12.46 -2.25 1.19
CA SER A 312 12.07 -1.35 0.11
C SER A 312 12.68 0.05 0.27
N PHE A 313 12.68 0.81 -0.83
CA PHE A 313 13.15 2.19 -0.86
C PHE A 313 11.99 3.18 -0.74
N PRO A 314 12.19 4.32 -0.04
CA PRO A 314 13.29 4.59 0.89
C PRO A 314 13.15 3.79 2.20
N THR A 315 14.26 3.30 2.75
CA THR A 315 14.30 2.81 4.15
C THR A 315 15.06 3.83 4.97
N ILE A 316 14.52 4.23 6.12
CA ILE A 316 15.18 5.18 7.03
C ILE A 316 15.59 4.44 8.30
N LEU A 317 16.84 4.62 8.69
CA LEU A 317 17.42 4.05 9.89
C LEU A 317 17.92 5.16 10.81
N PHE A 318 17.64 5.02 12.10
CA PHE A 318 18.24 5.83 13.15
C PHE A 318 19.30 5.00 13.88
N PHE A 319 20.49 5.56 14.00
CA PHE A 319 21.61 4.97 14.71
C PHE A 319 21.86 5.75 16.01
N PRO A 320 21.48 5.19 17.17
CA PRO A 320 21.59 5.88 18.46
C PRO A 320 23.02 6.12 18.90
N LYS A 321 23.21 7.07 19.84
CA LYS A 321 24.53 7.45 20.36
C LYS A 321 25.26 6.32 21.10
N HIS A 322 24.52 5.51 21.85
CA HIS A 322 25.03 4.48 22.77
C HIS A 322 24.51 3.08 22.40
N SER A 323 24.35 2.81 21.10
CA SER A 323 23.95 1.50 20.60
C SER A 323 24.53 1.23 19.23
N SER A 324 24.95 -0.01 18.99
CA SER A 324 25.30 -0.53 17.66
C SER A 324 24.08 -0.91 16.83
N LYS A 325 22.90 -1.06 17.45
CA LYS A 325 21.68 -1.51 16.77
C LYS A 325 20.94 -0.34 16.13
N ALA A 326 20.77 -0.41 14.80
CA ALA A 326 19.94 0.53 14.06
C ALA A 326 18.44 0.32 14.35
N ILE A 327 17.72 1.42 14.54
CA ILE A 327 16.27 1.48 14.72
C ILE A 327 15.65 1.88 13.38
N LYS A 328 14.87 0.98 12.79
CA LYS A 328 14.15 1.26 11.55
C LYS A 328 12.96 2.20 11.81
N TYR A 329 12.84 3.25 11.00
CA TYR A 329 11.66 4.09 11.03
C TYR A 329 10.42 3.29 10.57
N PRO A 330 9.39 3.14 11.41
CA PRO A 330 8.32 2.18 11.17
C PRO A 330 7.20 2.72 10.27
N SER A 331 7.12 4.03 10.10
CA SER A 331 6.02 4.72 9.39
C SER A 331 6.35 4.90 7.91
N GLU A 332 5.31 5.00 7.07
CA GLU A 332 5.47 5.36 5.66
C GLU A 332 5.39 6.87 5.44
N LYS A 333 5.01 7.65 6.46
CA LYS A 333 5.01 9.12 6.39
C LYS A 333 6.41 9.67 6.39
N ARG A 334 6.78 10.36 5.31
CA ARG A 334 8.12 10.93 5.12
C ARG A 334 8.12 12.46 5.14
N ASP A 335 7.07 13.07 5.66
CA ASP A 335 7.03 14.51 5.92
C ASP A 335 7.97 14.90 7.07
N VAL A 336 8.36 16.17 7.08
CA VAL A 336 9.35 16.72 8.00
C VAL A 336 8.94 16.55 9.46
N ASP A 337 7.66 16.77 9.79
CA ASP A 337 7.16 16.71 11.16
C ASP A 337 7.22 15.27 11.71
N SER A 338 6.82 14.29 10.91
CA SER A 338 6.86 12.88 11.29
C SER A 338 8.31 12.39 11.51
N LEU A 339 9.24 12.80 10.64
CA LEU A 339 10.65 12.44 10.77
C LEU A 339 11.32 13.14 11.96
N LEU A 340 11.00 14.42 12.21
CA LEU A 340 11.47 15.14 13.40
C LEU A 340 10.94 14.52 14.68
N ALA A 341 9.65 14.18 14.74
CA ALA A 341 9.05 13.53 15.90
C ALA A 341 9.77 12.22 16.25
N PHE A 342 10.09 11.42 15.22
CA PHE A 342 10.84 10.17 15.40
C PHE A 342 12.27 10.40 15.92
N VAL A 343 13.02 11.34 15.32
CA VAL A 343 14.36 11.68 15.80
C VAL A 343 14.31 12.20 17.23
N ASN A 344 13.36 13.08 17.56
CA ASN A 344 13.22 13.65 18.89
C ASN A 344 12.84 12.62 19.95
N ALA A 345 12.11 11.56 19.58
CA ALA A 345 11.76 10.47 20.49
C ALA A 345 12.93 9.53 20.81
N LEU A 346 13.99 9.53 19.98
CA LEU A 346 15.10 8.58 20.06
C LEU A 346 16.47 9.22 20.36
N ARG A 347 16.56 10.55 20.36
CA ARG A 347 17.80 11.30 20.57
C ARG A 347 18.24 11.36 22.03
#